data_AF-R1GYP1-F1
#
_entry.id   AF-R1GYP1-F1
#
_cell.length_a   1.000
_cell.length_b   1.000
_cell.length_c   1.000
_cell.angle_alpha   90.00
_cell.angle_beta   90.00
_cell.angle_gamma   90.00
#
_symmetry.space_group_name_H-M   'P 1'
#
loop_
_entity.id
_entity.type
_entity.pdbx_description
1 polymer ?
#
loop_
_entity_poly.entity_id
_entity_poly.type
_entity_poly.pdbx_seq_one_letter_code
_entity_poly.pdbx_strand_id
1 'polypeptide(L)'
;MTMDAATIVTRQIAEQIRDIHPGPPLDAGWLDPRLGALLLLALLLVLLGAFAWLGHRIWLYWCWRQATGVPPAGDQRLWFVGLHERLRQEGLRRWPISRTLQGADWLAWLDSQGPTDFLRWQHQWDEWLYGGRSPSQSQCLAIHADYLRLGRQLLLGRCYLQGGAG
;
A
#
# COMPACT_ATOMS: atom_id res chain seq x y z
N MET A 1 -17.66 36.93 80.05
CA MET A 1 -17.28 35.95 79.01
C MET A 1 -17.88 36.39 77.69
N THR A 2 -17.22 37.32 77.01
CA THR A 2 -17.60 37.81 75.69
C THR A 2 -16.69 37.11 74.69
N MET A 3 -17.20 36.12 73.96
CA MET A 3 -16.49 35.62 72.79
C MET A 3 -16.38 36.79 71.81
N ASP A 4 -15.16 37.21 71.52
CA ASP A 4 -14.88 38.37 70.67
C ASP A 4 -15.57 38.19 69.32
N ALA A 5 -16.37 39.19 68.92
CA ALA A 5 -17.02 39.21 67.62
C ALA A 5 -16.02 39.00 66.47
N ALA A 6 -14.74 39.38 66.68
CA ALA A 6 -13.63 39.14 65.76
C ALA A 6 -13.36 37.66 65.49
N THR A 7 -13.49 36.77 66.49
CA THR A 7 -13.26 35.32 66.33
C THR A 7 -14.42 34.66 65.57
N ILE A 8 -15.63 35.20 65.72
CA ILE A 8 -16.81 34.74 64.99
C ILE A 8 -16.69 35.14 63.52
N VAL A 9 -16.33 36.40 63.25
CA VAL A 9 -16.13 36.91 61.89
C VAL A 9 -14.98 36.19 61.17
N THR A 10 -13.85 35.93 61.82
CA THR A 10 -12.74 35.17 61.20
C THR A 10 -13.10 33.73 60.91
N ARG A 11 -13.86 33.06 61.79
CA ARG A 11 -14.34 31.69 61.55
C ARG A 11 -15.33 31.63 60.40
N GLN A 12 -16.24 32.61 60.32
CA GLN A 12 -17.23 32.71 59.26
C GLN A 12 -16.56 33.02 57.92
N ILE A 13 -15.57 33.91 57.88
CA ILE A 13 -14.75 34.17 56.68
C ILE A 13 -13.94 32.93 56.29
N ALA A 14 -13.37 32.19 57.25
CA ALA A 14 -12.62 30.97 56.97
C ALA A 14 -13.51 29.84 56.40
N GLU A 15 -14.74 29.71 56.89
CA GLU A 15 -15.75 28.79 56.33
C GLU A 15 -16.21 29.24 54.94
N GLN A 16 -16.42 30.55 54.73
CA GLN A 16 -16.80 31.10 53.43
C GLN A 16 -15.68 30.94 52.38
N ILE A 17 -14.42 31.13 52.75
CA ILE A 17 -13.26 30.89 51.88
C ILE A 17 -13.14 29.41 51.51
N ARG A 18 -13.51 28.51 52.43
CA ARG A 18 -13.54 27.06 52.17
C ARG A 18 -14.64 26.67 51.16
N ASP A 19 -15.75 27.38 51.16
CA ASP A 19 -16.89 27.15 50.24
C ASP A 19 -16.71 27.76 48.84
N ILE A 20 -15.80 28.72 48.66
CA ILE A 20 -15.67 29.46 47.38
C ILE A 20 -14.93 28.65 46.29
N HIS A 21 -14.22 27.57 46.61
CA HIS A 21 -13.74 26.63 45.59
C HIS A 21 -13.60 25.20 46.13
N PRO A 22 -14.65 24.36 46.05
CA PRO A 22 -14.41 22.95 45.82
C PRO A 22 -13.62 22.87 44.50
N GLY A 23 -12.31 22.62 44.59
CA GLY A 23 -11.51 22.29 43.42
C GLY A 23 -12.21 21.15 42.67
N PRO A 24 -12.20 21.16 41.32
CA PRO A 24 -12.90 20.14 40.55
C PRO A 24 -12.50 18.75 41.09
N PRO A 25 -13.47 17.83 41.27
CA PRO A 25 -13.16 16.51 41.77
C PRO A 25 -12.07 15.91 40.89
N LEU A 26 -11.01 15.42 41.53
CA LEU A 26 -9.97 14.60 40.91
C LEU A 26 -10.54 13.21 40.56
N ASP A 27 -11.75 13.15 39.98
CA ASP A 27 -12.12 12.08 39.06
C ASP A 27 -11.35 12.33 37.76
N ALA A 28 -10.03 12.42 37.92
CA ALA A 28 -9.04 12.41 36.88
C ALA A 28 -9.09 10.99 36.35
N GLY A 29 -9.97 10.78 35.37
CA GLY A 29 -9.71 9.77 34.36
C GLY A 29 -8.23 9.88 34.02
N TRP A 30 -7.51 8.76 34.14
CA TRP A 30 -6.05 8.63 34.11
C TRP A 30 -5.36 9.31 32.90
N LEU A 31 -6.13 9.80 31.93
CA LEU A 31 -5.70 10.51 30.74
C LEU A 31 -6.37 11.90 30.67
N ASP A 32 -5.56 12.96 30.54
CA ASP A 32 -6.06 14.31 30.25
C ASP A 32 -6.95 14.26 28.98
N PRO A 33 -8.21 14.76 29.02
CA PRO A 33 -9.12 14.71 27.87
C PRO A 33 -8.53 15.37 26.60
N ARG A 34 -7.64 16.36 26.76
CA ARG A 34 -6.92 16.98 25.63
C ARG A 34 -5.92 16.02 24.99
N LEU A 35 -5.18 15.27 25.81
CA LEU A 35 -4.28 14.22 25.33
C LEU A 35 -5.06 13.08 24.66
N GLY A 36 -6.20 12.69 25.23
CA GLY A 36 -7.12 11.74 24.60
C GLY A 36 -7.60 12.19 23.21
N ALA A 37 -8.01 13.46 23.08
CA ALA A 37 -8.41 14.03 21.80
C ALA A 37 -7.27 14.09 20.78
N LEU A 38 -6.05 14.45 21.21
CA LEU A 38 -4.87 14.47 20.33
C LEU A 38 -4.47 13.07 19.87
N LEU A 39 -4.54 12.06 20.75
CA LEU A 39 -4.28 10.66 20.40
C LEU A 39 -5.32 10.14 19.39
N LEU A 40 -6.59 10.46 19.58
CA LEU A 40 -7.65 10.11 18.63
C LEU A 40 -7.43 10.79 17.27
N LEU A 41 -7.05 12.07 17.26
CA LEU A 41 -6.72 12.79 16.02
C LEU A 41 -5.51 12.16 15.32
N ALA A 42 -4.44 11.86 16.06
CA ALA A 42 -3.26 11.20 15.50
C ALA A 42 -3.62 9.83 14.91
N LEU A 43 -4.41 9.02 15.62
CA LEU A 43 -4.90 7.74 15.14
C LEU A 43 -5.72 7.89 13.85
N LEU A 44 -6.63 8.87 13.80
CA LEU A 44 -7.44 9.17 12.62
C LEU A 44 -6.56 9.51 11.41
N LEU A 45 -5.54 10.35 11.60
CA LEU A 45 -4.62 10.74 10.53
C LEU A 45 -3.79 9.55 10.02
N VAL A 46 -3.33 8.69 10.91
CA VAL A 46 -2.62 7.45 10.55
C VAL A 46 -3.52 6.53 9.74
N LEU A 47 -4.77 6.33 10.20
CA LEU A 47 -5.75 5.50 9.48
C LEU A 47 -6.05 6.09 8.10
N LEU A 48 -6.29 7.40 8.01
CA LEU A 48 -6.55 8.08 6.74
C LEU A 48 -5.37 7.93 5.77
N GLY A 49 -4.14 8.09 6.27
CA GLY A 49 -2.92 7.87 5.50
C GLY A 49 -2.81 6.43 5.00
N ALA A 50 -3.11 5.44 5.84
CA ALA A 50 -3.12 4.03 5.45
C ALA A 50 -4.19 3.73 4.39
N PHE A 51 -5.39 4.28 4.52
CA PHE A 51 -6.46 4.14 3.52
C PHE A 51 -6.10 4.79 2.19
N ALA A 52 -5.54 6.00 2.22
CA ALA A 52 -5.09 6.70 1.01
C ALA A 52 -3.97 5.93 0.31
N TRP A 53 -2.99 5.42 1.06
CA TRP A 53 -1.91 4.59 0.54
C TRP A 53 -2.43 3.29 -0.10
N LEU A 54 -3.33 2.58 0.59
CA LEU A 54 -3.93 1.35 0.08
C LEU A 54 -4.79 1.62 -1.17
N GLY A 55 -5.61 2.68 -1.15
CA GLY A 55 -6.41 3.12 -2.28
C GLY A 55 -5.54 3.44 -3.50
N HIS A 56 -4.42 4.14 -3.30
CA HIS A 56 -3.45 4.41 -4.36
C HIS A 56 -2.84 3.14 -4.94
N ARG A 57 -2.44 2.17 -4.10
CA ARG A 57 -1.89 0.88 -4.53
C ARG A 57 -2.91 0.06 -5.34
N ILE A 58 -4.16 0.02 -4.88
CA ILE A 58 -5.28 -0.63 -5.59
C ILE A 58 -5.53 0.05 -6.94
N TRP A 59 -5.53 1.38 -6.97
CA TRP A 59 -5.69 2.16 -8.20
C TRP A 59 -4.59 1.85 -9.22
N LEU A 60 -3.32 1.85 -8.79
CA LEU A 60 -2.21 1.49 -9.67
C LEU A 60 -2.36 0.06 -10.22
N TYR A 61 -2.76 -0.90 -9.38
CA TYR A 61 -3.02 -2.26 -9.84
C TYR A 61 -4.21 -2.33 -10.81
N TRP A 62 -5.27 -1.55 -10.57
CA TRP A 62 -6.37 -1.43 -11.51
C TRP A 62 -5.90 -0.91 -12.87
N CYS A 63 -5.12 0.18 -12.90
CA CYS A 63 -4.51 0.69 -14.13
C CYS A 63 -3.61 -0.34 -14.81
N TRP A 64 -2.82 -1.10 -14.03
CA TRP A 64 -1.99 -2.20 -14.56
C TRP A 64 -2.84 -3.26 -15.26
N ARG A 65 -3.95 -3.68 -14.65
CA ARG A 65 -4.87 -4.67 -15.24
C ARG A 65 -5.51 -4.16 -16.52
N GLN A 66 -5.89 -2.89 -16.57
CA GLN A 66 -6.56 -2.28 -17.72
C GLN A 66 -5.61 -1.99 -18.89
N ALA A 67 -4.32 -1.74 -18.60
CA ALA A 67 -3.32 -1.40 -19.63
C ALA A 67 -3.14 -2.51 -20.67
N THR A 68 -3.28 -3.77 -20.27
CA THR A 68 -3.32 -4.92 -21.17
C THR A 68 -4.59 -5.69 -20.86
N GLY A 69 -5.65 -5.38 -21.59
CA GLY A 69 -6.91 -6.08 -21.54
C GLY A 69 -6.76 -7.59 -21.81
N VAL A 70 -7.85 -8.34 -21.67
CA VAL A 70 -7.87 -9.78 -21.97
C VAL A 70 -7.49 -10.03 -23.43
N PRO A 71 -6.69 -11.07 -23.74
CA PRO A 71 -6.34 -11.40 -25.13
C PRO A 71 -7.58 -11.54 -26.03
N PRO A 72 -7.70 -10.75 -27.12
CA PRO A 72 -8.79 -10.87 -28.07
C PRO A 72 -8.66 -12.15 -28.90
N ALA A 73 -9.78 -12.67 -29.40
CA ALA A 73 -9.78 -13.91 -30.19
C ALA A 73 -9.15 -13.77 -31.60
N GLY A 74 -8.97 -12.55 -32.11
CA GLY A 74 -8.40 -12.26 -33.44
C GLY A 74 -6.94 -11.84 -33.40
N ASP A 75 -6.68 -10.63 -32.90
CA ASP A 75 -5.35 -9.99 -33.00
C ASP A 75 -4.39 -10.36 -31.86
N GLN A 76 -4.16 -11.66 -31.66
CA GLN A 76 -3.27 -12.20 -30.61
C GLN A 76 -1.84 -11.68 -30.71
N ARG A 77 -1.33 -11.50 -31.93
CA ARG A 77 0.02 -10.98 -32.17
C ARG A 77 0.16 -9.52 -31.73
N LEU A 78 -0.78 -8.65 -32.11
CA LEU A 78 -0.76 -7.25 -31.71
C LEU A 78 -0.90 -7.11 -30.21
N TRP A 79 -1.79 -7.90 -29.61
CA TRP A 79 -1.93 -7.96 -28.15
C TRP A 79 -0.61 -8.35 -27.47
N PHE A 80 0.06 -9.40 -27.97
CA PHE A 80 1.32 -9.87 -27.40
C PHE A 80 2.45 -8.84 -27.55
N VAL A 81 2.57 -8.18 -28.71
CA VAL A 81 3.54 -7.09 -28.92
C VAL A 81 3.27 -5.94 -27.95
N GLY A 82 2.01 -5.56 -27.76
CA GLY A 82 1.62 -4.54 -26.79
C GLY A 82 1.97 -4.92 -25.35
N LEU A 83 1.75 -6.19 -24.98
CA LEU A 83 2.13 -6.72 -23.67
C LEU A 83 3.65 -6.73 -23.47
N HIS A 84 4.42 -7.15 -24.47
CA HIS A 84 5.88 -7.14 -24.41
C HIS A 84 6.42 -5.73 -24.21
N GLU A 85 5.95 -4.77 -25.01
CA GLU A 85 6.36 -3.37 -24.91
C GLU A 85 5.98 -2.79 -23.54
N ARG A 86 4.79 -3.11 -23.03
CA ARG A 86 4.39 -2.71 -21.69
C ARG A 86 5.34 -3.25 -20.62
N LEU A 87 5.67 -4.54 -20.67
CA LEU A 87 6.62 -5.16 -19.74
C LEU A 87 8.00 -4.51 -19.84
N ARG A 88 8.47 -4.17 -21.05
CA ARG A 88 9.73 -3.44 -21.27
C ARG A 88 9.70 -2.05 -20.64
N GLN A 89 8.66 -1.26 -20.90
CA GLN A 89 8.50 0.09 -20.35
C GLN A 89 8.42 0.06 -18.83
N GLU A 90 7.68 -0.89 -18.27
CA GLU A 90 7.54 -1.04 -16.83
C GLU A 90 8.83 -1.53 -16.17
N GLY A 91 9.55 -2.44 -16.83
CA GLY A 91 10.90 -2.84 -16.45
C GLY A 91 11.83 -1.63 -16.36
N LEU A 92 11.90 -0.82 -17.41
CA LEU A 92 12.75 0.38 -17.46
C LEU A 92 12.36 1.42 -16.41
N ARG A 93 11.06 1.63 -16.17
CA ARG A 93 10.56 2.62 -15.20
C ARG A 93 10.93 2.26 -13.77
N ARG A 94 10.94 0.97 -13.42
CA ARG A 94 11.21 0.50 -12.05
C ARG A 94 12.67 0.08 -11.83
N TRP A 95 13.31 -0.50 -12.85
CA TRP A 95 14.65 -1.05 -12.78
C TRP A 95 15.45 -0.72 -14.04
N PRO A 96 16.27 0.35 -14.01
CA PRO A 96 17.08 0.75 -15.17
C PRO A 96 18.02 -0.33 -15.70
N ILE A 97 18.43 -1.29 -14.84
CA ILE A 97 19.27 -2.43 -15.21
C ILE A 97 18.61 -3.35 -16.26
N SER A 98 17.28 -3.34 -16.37
CA SER A 98 16.58 -4.16 -17.38
C SER A 98 16.90 -3.73 -18.81
N ARG A 99 17.50 -2.54 -19.02
CA ARG A 99 17.87 -2.01 -20.34
C ARG A 99 18.90 -2.89 -21.04
N THR A 100 19.83 -3.51 -20.30
CA THR A 100 20.90 -4.33 -20.88
C THR A 100 20.45 -5.78 -21.11
N LEU A 101 19.35 -6.19 -20.51
CA LEU A 101 18.85 -7.57 -20.60
C LEU A 101 18.03 -7.78 -21.88
N GLN A 102 18.27 -8.88 -22.58
CA GLN A 102 17.57 -9.25 -23.81
C GLN A 102 17.23 -10.74 -23.82
N GLY A 103 16.24 -11.12 -24.64
CA GLY A 103 15.84 -12.51 -24.84
C GLY A 103 15.60 -13.27 -23.52
N ALA A 104 16.19 -14.45 -23.41
CA ALA A 104 16.07 -15.34 -22.25
C ALA A 104 16.50 -14.68 -20.93
N ASP A 105 17.58 -13.91 -20.91
CA ASP A 105 18.06 -13.25 -19.69
C ASP A 105 17.03 -12.24 -19.16
N TRP A 106 16.35 -11.53 -20.05
CA TRP A 106 15.28 -10.61 -19.67
C TRP A 106 14.06 -11.35 -19.13
N LEU A 107 13.69 -12.49 -19.71
CA LEU A 107 12.57 -13.32 -19.23
C LEU A 107 12.88 -13.95 -17.87
N ALA A 108 14.09 -14.51 -17.70
CA ALA A 108 14.56 -15.04 -16.42
C ALA A 108 14.59 -13.94 -15.34
N TRP A 109 15.02 -12.73 -15.71
CA TRP A 109 14.98 -11.60 -14.81
C TRP A 109 13.54 -11.21 -14.44
N LEU A 110 12.58 -11.22 -15.36
CA LEU A 110 11.17 -10.99 -15.02
C LEU A 110 10.65 -12.00 -13.99
N ASP A 111 11.01 -13.27 -14.15
CA ASP A 111 10.64 -14.33 -13.21
C ASP A 111 11.32 -14.18 -11.84
N SER A 112 12.46 -13.48 -11.76
CA SER A 112 13.04 -13.12 -10.46
C SER A 112 12.24 -12.04 -9.70
N GLN A 113 11.42 -11.23 -10.40
CA GLN A 113 10.65 -10.15 -9.79
C GLN A 113 9.34 -10.62 -9.15
N GLY A 114 8.87 -11.84 -9.45
CA GLY A 114 7.61 -12.35 -8.94
C GLY A 114 7.35 -13.82 -9.27
N PRO A 115 6.25 -14.39 -8.76
CA PRO A 115 5.86 -15.77 -9.06
C PRO A 115 5.29 -15.88 -10.48
N THR A 116 6.15 -15.73 -11.49
CA THR A 116 5.82 -15.85 -12.91
C THR A 116 6.66 -16.94 -13.57
N ASP A 117 6.22 -17.34 -14.76
CA ASP A 117 6.90 -18.31 -15.60
C ASP A 117 6.91 -17.81 -17.04
N PHE A 118 7.65 -16.73 -17.29
CA PHE A 118 7.89 -16.17 -18.61
C PHE A 118 9.00 -16.92 -19.35
N LEU A 119 10.01 -17.40 -18.62
CA LEU A 119 11.18 -18.08 -19.18
C LEU A 119 10.82 -19.35 -19.97
N ARG A 120 9.76 -20.08 -19.58
CA ARG A 120 9.29 -21.25 -20.35
C ARG A 120 9.01 -20.94 -21.83
N TRP A 121 8.71 -19.69 -22.16
CA TRP A 121 8.35 -19.26 -23.50
C TRP A 121 9.55 -18.79 -24.33
N GLN A 122 10.78 -18.85 -23.80
CA GLN A 122 11.96 -18.23 -24.42
C GLN A 122 12.12 -18.56 -25.91
N HIS A 123 11.85 -19.81 -26.32
CA HIS A 123 12.03 -20.25 -27.69
C HIS A 123 10.95 -19.71 -28.63
N GLN A 124 9.72 -19.57 -28.16
CA GLN A 124 8.62 -19.03 -28.97
C GLN A 124 8.52 -17.50 -28.88
N TRP A 125 9.08 -16.89 -27.83
CA TRP A 125 8.95 -15.45 -27.56
C TRP A 125 9.47 -14.61 -28.73
N ASP A 126 10.68 -14.92 -29.20
CA ASP A 126 11.29 -14.21 -30.33
C ASP A 126 10.59 -14.52 -31.66
N GLU A 127 10.07 -15.74 -31.83
CA GLU A 127 9.26 -16.10 -33.00
C GLU A 127 7.94 -15.32 -33.05
N TRP A 128 7.33 -15.03 -31.91
CA TRP A 128 6.11 -14.24 -31.80
C TRP A 128 6.36 -12.75 -32.03
N LEU A 129 7.49 -12.22 -31.56
CA LEU A 129 7.88 -10.83 -31.77
C LEU A 129 8.31 -10.58 -33.22
N TYR A 130 9.23 -11.39 -33.73
CA TYR A 130 9.96 -11.13 -34.97
C TYR A 130 9.69 -12.16 -36.07
N GLY A 131 9.40 -13.41 -35.70
CA GLY A 131 9.29 -14.55 -36.62
C GLY A 131 7.94 -14.70 -37.35
N GLY A 132 7.02 -13.75 -37.20
CA GLY A 132 5.73 -13.76 -37.90
C GLY A 132 4.71 -14.78 -37.38
N ARG A 133 5.07 -15.58 -36.37
CA ARG A 133 4.14 -16.49 -35.68
C ARG A 133 3.28 -15.71 -34.67
N SER A 134 2.14 -16.29 -34.31
CA SER A 134 1.25 -15.75 -33.27
C SER A 134 1.10 -16.77 -32.14
N PRO A 135 1.13 -16.34 -30.87
CA PRO A 135 0.77 -17.22 -29.76
C PRO A 135 -0.70 -17.64 -29.87
N SER A 136 -1.01 -18.88 -29.50
CA SER A 136 -2.38 -19.36 -29.44
C SER A 136 -3.17 -18.70 -28.29
N GLN A 137 -4.50 -18.81 -28.31
CA GLN A 137 -5.35 -18.20 -27.26
C GLN A 137 -4.98 -18.71 -25.86
N SER A 138 -4.69 -20.00 -25.71
CA SER A 138 -4.30 -20.58 -24.43
C SER A 138 -2.94 -20.07 -23.95
N GLN A 139 -1.98 -19.87 -24.87
CA GLN A 139 -0.68 -19.25 -24.57
C GLN A 139 -0.85 -17.80 -24.14
N CYS A 140 -1.66 -17.02 -24.86
CA CYS A 140 -1.98 -15.64 -24.48
C CYS A 140 -2.61 -15.54 -23.08
N LEU A 141 -3.56 -16.42 -22.76
CA LEU A 141 -4.18 -16.46 -21.43
C LEU A 141 -3.17 -16.83 -20.34
N ALA A 142 -2.28 -17.77 -20.61
CA ALA A 142 -1.24 -18.17 -19.67
C ALA A 142 -0.25 -17.00 -19.41
N ILE A 143 0.18 -16.31 -20.46
CA ILE A 143 1.05 -15.13 -20.36
C ILE A 143 0.35 -13.97 -19.65
N HIS A 144 -0.95 -13.75 -19.93
CA HIS A 144 -1.75 -12.73 -19.24
C HIS A 144 -1.89 -13.03 -17.75
N ALA A 145 -2.07 -14.30 -17.38
CA ALA A 145 -2.11 -14.70 -15.98
C ALA A 145 -0.77 -14.42 -15.26
N ASP A 146 0.37 -14.68 -15.91
CA ASP A 146 1.70 -14.30 -15.42
C ASP A 146 1.86 -12.79 -15.27
N TYR A 147 1.44 -12.01 -16.27
CA TYR A 147 1.41 -10.54 -16.21
C TYR A 147 0.58 -10.01 -15.03
N LEU A 148 -0.59 -10.60 -14.77
CA LEU A 148 -1.44 -10.22 -13.64
C LEU A 148 -0.82 -10.63 -12.30
N ARG A 149 -0.16 -11.79 -12.22
CA ARG A 149 0.62 -12.21 -11.03
C ARG A 149 1.74 -11.23 -10.73
N LEU A 150 2.51 -10.82 -11.74
CA LEU A 150 3.56 -9.81 -11.59
C LEU A 150 2.99 -8.47 -11.09
N GLY A 151 1.90 -8.00 -11.68
CA GLY A 151 1.23 -6.77 -11.25
C GLY A 151 0.82 -6.79 -9.77
N ARG A 152 0.20 -7.88 -9.32
CA ARG A 152 -0.17 -8.06 -7.90
C ARG A 152 1.06 -8.00 -7.00
N GLN A 153 2.09 -8.75 -7.36
CA GLN A 153 3.34 -8.83 -6.62
C GLN A 153 3.98 -7.44 -6.42
N LEU A 154 4.06 -6.64 -7.50
CA LEU A 154 4.73 -5.33 -7.47
C LEU A 154 3.88 -4.23 -6.83
N LEU A 155 2.58 -4.22 -7.12
CA LEU A 155 1.69 -3.09 -6.82
C LEU A 155 0.82 -3.30 -5.58
N LEU A 156 0.58 -4.54 -5.18
CA LEU A 156 -0.10 -4.86 -3.92
C LEU A 156 0.90 -5.38 -2.88
N GLY A 157 2.07 -5.84 -3.33
CA GLY A 157 3.17 -6.27 -2.48
C GLY A 157 3.11 -7.75 -2.14
N ARG A 158 4.26 -8.30 -1.71
CA ARG A 158 4.33 -9.53 -0.95
C ARG A 158 3.81 -9.23 0.45
N CYS A 159 2.69 -9.82 0.86
CA CYS A 159 2.48 -10.15 2.28
C CYS A 159 3.39 -11.33 2.69
N TYR A 160 4.66 -11.29 2.26
CA TYR A 160 5.67 -12.28 2.59
C TYR A 160 6.81 -11.51 3.23
N LEU A 161 6.78 -11.50 4.57
CA LEU A 161 7.94 -11.27 5.42
C LEU A 161 9.09 -12.10 4.85
N GLN A 162 10.02 -11.44 4.18
CA GLN A 162 11.32 -12.02 3.92
C GLN A 162 12.08 -11.87 5.24
N GLY A 163 12.01 -12.93 6.06
CA GLY A 163 12.89 -13.09 7.22
C GLY A 163 14.32 -12.98 6.73
N GLY A 164 14.94 -11.83 7.01
CA GLY A 164 16.37 -11.65 6.86
C GLY A 164 17.07 -12.48 7.91
N ALA A 165 17.56 -13.65 7.49
CA ALA A 165 18.77 -14.21 8.08
C ALA A 165 19.93 -13.38 7.52
N GLY A 166 20.63 -12.69 8.42
CA GLY A 166 21.87 -11.96 8.22
C GLY A 166 22.51 -11.75 9.58
#